data_AF-A0A8H7TPC2-F1
#
_entry.id   AF-A0A8H7TPC2-F1
#
_cell.length_a   1.000
_cell.length_b   1.000
_cell.length_c   1.000
_cell.angle_alpha   90.00
_cell.angle_beta   90.00
_cell.angle_gamma   90.00
#
_symmetry.space_group_name_H-M   'P 1'
#
loop_
_entity.id
_entity.type
_entity.pdbx_description
1 polymer ?
#
loop_
_entity_poly.entity_id
_entity_poly.type
_entity_poly.pdbx_seq_one_letter_code
_entity_poly.pdbx_strand_id
1 'polypeptide(L)'
;MTQQQGQDWYHLSPTTRDQDDAASTSTRPPYDYPLEDAFSDTSPVLDAWSEYLRARYTKRKELYASLDTSAQELIRKEIRRIRYFREHFKDYRVFKTDDLPLVALLDDSRTKWRDIALKRSADEIAKCQKQLRKVAIPRT
;
A
#
# COMPACT_ATOMS: atom_id res chain seq x y z
N MET A 1 -6.53 -26.73 -39.98
CA MET A 1 -6.07 -27.13 -38.63
C MET A 1 -5.36 -25.93 -38.03
N THR A 2 -6.12 -24.95 -37.55
CA THR A 2 -6.43 -24.65 -36.14
C THR A 2 -5.34 -23.81 -35.48
N GLN A 3 -5.56 -22.48 -35.51
CA GLN A 3 -4.89 -21.52 -34.65
C GLN A 3 -5.36 -21.73 -33.20
N GLN A 4 -4.47 -21.70 -32.23
CA GLN A 4 -4.81 -21.53 -30.81
C GLN A 4 -4.16 -20.25 -30.30
N GLN A 5 -4.99 -19.21 -30.23
CA GLN A 5 -4.78 -18.01 -29.41
C GLN A 5 -5.10 -18.39 -27.96
N GLY A 6 -4.11 -18.32 -27.07
CA GLY A 6 -4.34 -18.39 -25.63
C GLY A 6 -4.69 -17.01 -25.10
N GLN A 7 -5.97 -16.63 -25.17
CA GLN A 7 -6.53 -15.51 -24.42
C GLN A 7 -7.29 -16.07 -23.21
N ASP A 8 -6.64 -16.13 -22.06
CA ASP A 8 -7.33 -16.34 -20.78
C ASP A 8 -7.50 -14.98 -20.10
N TRP A 9 -8.46 -14.20 -20.58
CA TRP A 9 -8.99 -13.06 -19.83
C TRP A 9 -10.06 -13.58 -18.88
N TYR A 10 -9.80 -13.49 -17.58
CA TYR A 10 -10.80 -13.76 -16.55
C TYR A 10 -12.07 -12.93 -16.83
N HIS A 11 -13.18 -13.63 -17.09
CA HIS A 11 -14.51 -13.05 -17.19
C HIS A 11 -14.92 -12.54 -15.81
N LEU A 12 -14.73 -11.24 -15.55
CA LEU A 12 -15.41 -10.56 -14.47
C LEU A 12 -16.84 -10.28 -14.93
N SER A 13 -17.79 -11.09 -14.45
CA SER A 13 -19.21 -10.83 -14.63
C SER A 13 -19.56 -9.44 -14.10
N PRO A 14 -20.42 -8.65 -14.79
CA PRO A 14 -20.86 -7.36 -14.28
C PRO A 14 -21.75 -7.60 -13.05
N THR A 15 -21.31 -7.17 -11.87
CA THR A 15 -22.21 -7.13 -10.72
C THR A 15 -23.20 -5.99 -10.94
N THR A 16 -24.45 -6.35 -11.21
CA THR A 16 -25.58 -5.44 -11.35
C THR A 16 -25.63 -4.48 -10.15
N ARG A 17 -25.60 -3.19 -10.46
CA ARG A 17 -25.76 -2.11 -9.50
C ARG A 17 -27.25 -1.90 -9.29
N ASP A 18 -27.83 -2.68 -8.38
CA ASP A 18 -29.18 -2.38 -7.89
C ASP A 18 -29.11 -1.39 -6.74
N GLN A 19 -29.98 -0.41 -6.89
CA GLN A 19 -30.03 0.86 -6.22
C GLN A 19 -31.21 0.77 -5.27
N ASP A 20 -30.94 0.39 -4.02
CA ASP A 20 -31.93 0.44 -2.95
C ASP A 20 -31.51 1.49 -1.92
N ASP A 21 -31.97 2.72 -2.17
CA ASP A 21 -32.19 3.73 -1.14
C ASP A 21 -33.32 3.24 -0.23
N ALA A 22 -32.96 2.46 0.80
CA ALA A 22 -33.82 2.24 1.95
C ALA A 22 -32.96 2.32 3.21
N ALA A 23 -33.33 3.26 4.09
CA ALA A 23 -32.77 3.50 5.40
C ALA A 23 -32.65 2.19 6.21
N SER A 24 -31.50 1.51 6.07
CA SER A 24 -31.13 0.42 6.94
C SER A 24 -30.45 1.05 8.14
N THR A 25 -31.23 1.26 9.20
CA THR A 25 -30.71 1.46 10.55
C THR A 25 -29.87 0.22 10.88
N SER A 26 -28.59 0.26 10.51
CA SER A 26 -27.65 -0.81 10.78
C SER A 26 -27.46 -0.86 12.28
N THR A 27 -28.25 -1.69 12.95
CA THR A 27 -28.00 -2.13 14.33
C THR A 27 -26.83 -3.11 14.29
N ARG A 28 -25.67 -2.65 13.77
CA ARG A 28 -24.43 -3.39 13.87
C ARG A 28 -24.10 -3.37 15.36
N PRO A 29 -23.98 -4.52 16.03
CA PRO A 29 -23.55 -4.52 17.41
C PRO A 29 -22.20 -3.77 17.47
N PRO A 30 -21.96 -2.95 18.50
CA PRO A 30 -20.65 -2.35 18.71
C PRO A 30 -19.69 -3.52 18.93
N TYR A 31 -18.98 -3.92 17.89
CA TYR A 31 -17.86 -4.83 18.01
C TYR A 31 -16.78 -4.05 18.74
N ASP A 32 -16.82 -4.10 20.06
CA ASP A 32 -15.69 -3.74 20.88
C ASP A 32 -14.65 -4.84 20.66
N TYR A 33 -13.67 -4.53 19.81
CA TYR A 33 -12.57 -5.42 19.49
C TYR A 33 -11.37 -4.92 20.31
N PRO A 34 -11.21 -5.34 21.59
CA PRO A 34 -10.10 -4.95 22.42
C PRO A 34 -8.86 -5.75 22.00
N LEU A 35 -8.42 -5.57 20.75
CA LEU A 35 -7.04 -5.87 20.43
C LEU A 35 -6.23 -4.70 20.99
N GLU A 36 -5.26 -4.99 21.83
CA GLU A 36 -4.13 -4.09 22.05
C GLU A 36 -3.15 -4.28 20.89
N ASP A 37 -2.35 -3.26 20.57
CA ASP A 37 -1.30 -3.46 19.58
C ASP A 37 -0.24 -4.36 20.17
N ALA A 38 -0.13 -5.57 19.61
CA ALA A 38 0.87 -6.55 20.01
C ALA A 38 2.31 -6.03 19.86
N PHE A 39 2.50 -4.96 19.07
CA PHE A 39 3.77 -4.29 18.87
C PHE A 39 3.57 -2.78 18.95
N SER A 40 3.99 -2.17 20.05
CA SER A 40 4.07 -0.71 20.13
C SER A 40 5.13 -0.23 19.15
N ASP A 41 4.75 0.66 18.23
CA ASP A 41 5.67 1.23 17.24
C ASP A 41 6.70 2.11 17.97
N THR A 42 7.90 1.59 18.21
CA THR A 42 8.97 2.23 19.01
C THR A 42 9.76 3.30 18.26
N SER A 43 9.37 3.60 17.01
CA SER A 43 10.07 4.58 16.20
C SER A 43 9.89 5.99 16.78
N PRO A 44 10.97 6.80 16.78
CA PRO A 44 10.99 8.12 17.41
C PRO A 44 9.86 9.02 16.89
N VAL A 45 9.45 9.96 17.75
CA VAL A 45 8.33 10.88 17.57
C VAL A 45 8.38 11.49 16.18
N LEU A 46 7.49 10.99 15.32
CA LEU A 46 7.20 11.59 14.04
C LEU A 46 6.16 12.70 14.26
N ASP A 47 5.98 13.53 13.23
CA ASP A 47 4.98 14.60 13.24
C ASP A 47 3.57 14.13 13.64
N ALA A 48 2.71 15.08 14.02
CA ALA A 48 1.37 14.79 14.50
C ALA A 48 0.50 13.99 13.49
N TRP A 49 0.82 14.09 12.19
CA TRP A 49 0.18 13.28 11.15
C TRP A 49 0.57 11.81 11.26
N SER A 50 1.85 11.52 11.43
CA SER A 50 2.34 10.15 11.61
C SER A 50 1.81 9.52 12.89
N GLU A 51 1.73 10.29 13.98
CA GLU A 51 1.12 9.83 15.23
C GLU A 51 -0.38 9.52 15.05
N TYR A 52 -1.09 10.39 14.33
CA TYR A 52 -2.49 10.15 13.95
C TYR A 52 -2.69 8.89 13.10
N LEU A 53 -1.75 8.58 12.20
CA LEU A 53 -1.78 7.36 11.39
C LEU A 53 -1.51 6.10 12.22
N ARG A 54 -0.55 6.16 13.16
CA ARG A 54 -0.23 5.06 14.09
C ARG A 54 -1.37 4.75 15.05
N ALA A 55 -2.11 5.77 15.47
CA ALA A 55 -3.23 5.58 16.35
C ALA A 55 -4.29 4.66 15.72
N ARG A 56 -4.80 3.73 16.53
CA ARG A 56 -5.94 2.88 16.15
C ARG A 56 -7.12 3.73 15.74
N TYR A 57 -7.90 3.25 14.77
CA TYR A 57 -9.04 3.97 14.23
C TYR A 57 -10.01 4.45 15.32
N THR A 58 -10.23 3.64 16.36
CA THR A 58 -11.08 3.98 17.51
C THR A 58 -10.53 5.15 18.33
N LYS A 59 -9.20 5.20 18.53
CA LYS A 59 -8.51 6.24 19.34
C LYS A 59 -8.19 7.51 18.58
N ARG A 60 -8.26 7.51 17.24
CA ARG A 60 -7.94 8.67 16.40
C ARG A 60 -8.77 9.91 16.71
N LYS A 61 -10.04 9.74 17.08
CA LYS A 61 -10.92 10.87 17.41
C LYS A 61 -10.48 11.58 18.69
N GLU A 62 -10.12 10.80 19.70
CA GLU A 62 -9.63 11.29 20.99
C GLU A 62 -8.26 11.96 20.82
N LEU A 63 -7.35 11.28 20.12
CA LEU A 63 -6.02 11.81 19.82
C LEU A 63 -6.09 13.12 19.04
N TYR A 64 -6.95 13.19 18.02
CA TYR A 64 -7.15 14.43 17.27
C TYR A 64 -7.64 15.58 18.14
N ALA A 65 -8.54 15.31 19.10
CA ALA A 65 -9.08 16.31 20.00
C ALA A 65 -8.04 16.82 21.02
N SER A 66 -7.06 15.99 21.40
CA SER A 66 -5.99 16.38 22.34
C SER A 66 -4.87 17.21 21.69
N LEU A 67 -4.79 17.25 20.36
CA LEU A 67 -3.75 17.98 19.63
C LEU A 67 -4.01 19.48 19.59
N ASP A 68 -2.94 20.26 19.45
CA ASP A 68 -3.00 21.70 19.25
C ASP A 68 -3.60 22.07 17.88
N THR A 69 -4.04 23.33 17.75
CA THR A 69 -4.72 23.81 16.52
C THR A 69 -3.86 23.64 15.27
N SER A 70 -2.53 23.77 15.37
CA SER A 70 -1.63 23.62 14.22
C SER A 70 -1.58 22.17 13.74
N ALA A 71 -1.40 21.22 14.66
CA ALA A 71 -1.42 19.79 14.34
C ALA A 71 -2.78 19.32 13.83
N GLN A 72 -3.88 19.84 14.39
CA GLN A 72 -5.22 19.56 13.88
C GLN A 72 -5.38 20.02 12.43
N GLU A 73 -4.91 21.22 12.09
CA GLU A 73 -4.95 21.73 10.72
C GLU A 73 -4.06 20.93 9.76
N LEU A 74 -2.88 20.48 10.20
CA LEU A 74 -2.03 19.56 9.45
C LEU A 74 -2.83 18.29 9.08
N ILE A 75 -3.44 17.64 10.07
CA ILE A 75 -4.22 16.41 9.87
C ILE A 75 -5.42 16.68 8.94
N ARG A 76 -6.14 17.80 9.11
CA ARG A 76 -7.25 18.19 8.22
C ARG A 76 -6.79 18.33 6.77
N LYS A 77 -5.64 18.99 6.54
CA LYS A 77 -5.07 19.19 5.21
C LYS A 77 -4.72 17.85 4.56
N GLU A 78 -4.05 16.96 5.28
CA GLU A 78 -3.67 15.64 4.75
C GLU A 78 -4.88 14.76 4.47
N ILE A 79 -5.91 14.74 5.33
CA ILE A 79 -7.17 14.03 5.07
C ILE A 79 -7.86 14.57 3.80
N ARG A 80 -7.90 15.89 3.63
CA ARG A 80 -8.45 16.52 2.41
C ARG A 80 -7.65 16.12 1.18
N ARG A 81 -6.32 16.11 1.28
CA ARG A 81 -5.43 15.71 0.18
C ARG A 81 -5.64 14.25 -0.21
N ILE A 82 -5.79 13.35 0.76
CA ILE A 82 -6.12 11.94 0.52
C ILE A 82 -7.48 11.82 -0.18
N ARG A 83 -8.49 12.57 0.27
CA ARG A 83 -9.81 12.56 -0.38
C ARG A 83 -9.73 13.04 -1.83
N TYR A 84 -9.04 14.16 -2.06
CA TYR A 84 -8.77 14.66 -3.40
C TYR A 84 -8.11 13.60 -4.27
N PHE A 85 -7.05 12.94 -3.79
CA PHE A 85 -6.39 11.89 -4.56
C PHE A 85 -7.32 10.70 -4.82
N ARG A 86 -8.12 10.27 -3.84
CA ARG A 86 -9.08 9.18 -4.04
C ARG A 86 -10.11 9.50 -5.09
N GLU A 87 -10.61 10.73 -5.12
CA GLU A 87 -11.58 11.19 -6.12
C GLU A 87 -10.91 11.36 -7.49
N HIS A 88 -9.79 12.06 -7.54
CA HIS A 88 -9.03 12.34 -8.75
C HIS A 88 -8.54 11.05 -9.43
N PHE A 89 -8.17 10.03 -8.66
CA PHE A 89 -7.69 8.75 -9.18
C PHE A 89 -8.77 7.66 -9.25
N LYS A 90 -10.02 7.93 -8.85
CA LYS A 90 -11.11 6.93 -8.82
C LYS A 90 -11.32 6.27 -10.17
N ASP A 91 -11.31 7.08 -11.22
CA ASP A 91 -11.56 6.67 -12.61
C ASP A 91 -10.30 6.77 -13.48
N TYR A 92 -9.15 7.12 -12.87
CA TYR A 92 -7.91 7.37 -13.56
C TYR A 92 -7.17 6.07 -13.83
N ARG A 93 -7.23 5.60 -15.09
CA ARG A 93 -6.35 4.53 -15.56
C ARG A 93 -4.97 5.15 -15.85
N VAL A 94 -3.96 4.68 -15.14
CA VAL A 94 -2.57 5.12 -15.34
C VAL A 94 -2.06 4.62 -16.68
N PHE A 95 -1.77 5.53 -17.61
CA PHE A 95 -1.14 5.21 -18.88
C PHE A 95 0.31 5.69 -18.90
N LYS A 96 1.17 5.03 -19.69
CA LYS A 96 2.60 5.37 -19.82
C LYS A 96 2.85 6.77 -20.37
N THR A 97 1.85 7.36 -21.01
CA THR A 97 1.88 8.69 -21.64
C THR A 97 1.42 9.80 -20.70
N ASP A 98 1.04 9.47 -19.46
CA ASP A 98 0.51 10.46 -18.53
C ASP A 98 1.64 11.25 -17.88
N ASP A 99 1.62 12.57 -18.08
CA ASP A 99 2.55 13.55 -17.48
C ASP A 99 2.34 13.75 -15.96
N LEU A 100 1.83 12.74 -15.27
CA LEU A 100 1.60 12.81 -13.84
C LEU A 100 2.90 12.53 -13.07
N PRO A 101 3.28 13.40 -12.10
CA PRO A 101 4.49 13.24 -11.30
C PRO A 101 4.60 11.87 -10.61
N LEU A 102 3.45 11.28 -10.24
CA LEU A 102 3.42 9.98 -9.58
C LEU A 102 3.89 8.84 -10.49
N VAL A 103 3.55 8.86 -11.78
CA VAL A 103 3.98 7.83 -12.74
C VAL A 103 5.48 7.94 -12.96
N ALA A 104 5.99 9.16 -13.15
CA ALA A 104 7.41 9.43 -13.26
C ALA A 104 8.19 9.02 -12.00
N LEU A 105 7.67 9.31 -10.81
CA LEU A 105 8.26 8.90 -9.53
C LEU A 105 8.27 7.37 -9.35
N LEU A 106 7.18 6.70 -9.74
CA LEU A 106 7.10 5.25 -9.71
C LEU A 106 8.09 4.62 -10.68
N ASP A 107 8.22 5.14 -11.90
CA ASP A 107 9.15 4.62 -12.90
C ASP A 107 10.61 4.86 -12.51
N ASP A 108 10.92 6.03 -11.93
CA ASP A 108 12.25 6.33 -11.38
C ASP A 108 12.61 5.41 -10.20
N SER A 109 11.67 5.21 -9.26
CA SER A 109 11.87 4.27 -8.14
C SER A 109 12.10 2.83 -8.63
N ARG A 110 11.35 2.39 -9.65
CA ARG A 110 11.48 1.07 -10.26
C ARG A 110 12.83 0.90 -10.94
N THR A 111 13.30 1.94 -11.62
CA THR A 111 14.61 1.95 -12.30
C THR A 111 15.74 1.85 -11.28
N LYS A 112 15.71 2.67 -10.23
CA LYS A 112 16.68 2.62 -9.13
C LYS A 112 16.72 1.27 -8.44
N TRP A 113 15.56 0.66 -8.17
CA TRP A 113 15.50 -0.66 -7.56
C TRP A 113 16.12 -1.73 -8.47
N ARG A 114 15.84 -1.69 -9.78
CA ARG A 114 16.44 -2.61 -10.76
C ARG A 114 17.95 -2.49 -10.83
N ASP A 115 18.49 -1.27 -10.86
CA ASP A 115 19.93 -1.05 -10.90
C ASP A 115 20.64 -1.59 -9.65
N ILE A 116 20.04 -1.37 -8.48
CA ILE A 116 20.57 -1.91 -7.21
C ILE A 116 20.47 -3.43 -7.21
N ALA A 117 19.34 -3.99 -7.66
CA ALA A 117 19.13 -5.44 -7.74
C ALA A 117 20.12 -6.09 -8.71
N LEU A 118 20.38 -5.48 -9.88
CA LEU A 118 21.37 -5.96 -10.84
C LEU A 118 22.78 -5.95 -10.25
N LYS A 119 23.18 -4.86 -9.59
CA LYS A 119 24.48 -4.78 -8.90
C LYS A 119 24.63 -5.88 -7.84
N ARG A 120 23.60 -6.09 -7.03
CA ARG A 120 23.59 -7.15 -5.99
C ARG A 120 23.51 -8.56 -6.57
N SER A 121 22.89 -8.72 -7.74
CA SER A 121 22.68 -10.04 -8.35
C SER A 121 23.99 -10.74 -8.69
N ALA A 122 25.02 -10.01 -9.14
CA ALA A 122 26.32 -10.59 -9.45
C ALA A 122 27.00 -11.18 -8.20
N ASP A 123 26.94 -10.46 -7.08
CA ASP A 123 27.49 -10.91 -5.80
C ASP A 123 26.73 -12.10 -5.22
N GLU A 124 25.39 -12.08 -5.29
CA GLU A 124 24.55 -13.19 -4.82
C GLU A 124 24.72 -14.44 -5.71
N ILE A 125 24.82 -14.30 -7.04
CA ILE A 125 25.13 -15.41 -7.94
C ILE A 125 26.50 -16.01 -7.61
N ALA A 126 27.51 -15.18 -7.34
CA ALA A 126 28.84 -15.65 -6.95
C ALA A 126 28.82 -16.40 -5.61
N LYS A 127 28.02 -15.93 -4.63
CA LYS A 127 27.81 -16.64 -3.34
C LYS A 127 27.13 -18.00 -3.56
N CYS A 128 26.05 -18.05 -4.35
CA CYS A 128 25.34 -19.29 -4.66
C CYS A 128 26.25 -20.29 -5.37
N GLN A 129 27.05 -19.85 -6.34
CA GLN A 129 28.03 -20.71 -7.02
C GLN A 129 29.11 -21.24 -6.07
N LYS A 130 29.59 -20.41 -5.13
CA LYS A 130 30.55 -20.84 -4.10
C LYS A 130 29.95 -21.87 -3.14
N GLN A 131 28.67 -21.73 -2.80
CA GLN A 131 27.94 -22.71 -1.98
C GLN A 131 27.74 -24.02 -2.72
N LEU A 132 27.33 -23.99 -4.00
CA LEU A 132 27.20 -25.18 -4.85
C LEU A 132 28.54 -25.94 -4.97
N ARG A 133 29.65 -25.23 -5.15
CA ARG A 133 31.00 -25.85 -5.17
C ARG A 133 31.39 -26.49 -3.84
N LYS A 134 30.99 -25.92 -2.70
CA LYS A 134 31.23 -26.51 -1.37
C LYS A 134 30.41 -27.77 -1.11
N VAL A 135 29.22 -27.88 -1.71
CA VAL A 135 28.35 -29.06 -1.60
C VAL A 135 28.81 -30.17 -2.55
N ALA A 136 29.39 -29.82 -3.71
CA ALA A 136 29.86 -30.77 -4.72
C ALA A 136 31.21 -31.45 -4.39
N ILE A 137 31.97 -30.97 -3.39
CA ILE A 137 33.17 -31.64 -2.91
C ILE A 137 32.74 -32.62 -1.80
N PRO A 138 32.83 -33.95 -2.00
CA PRO A 138 32.53 -34.89 -0.93
C PRO A 138 33.55 -34.69 0.17
N ARG A 139 33.06 -34.52 1.41
CA ARG A 139 33.91 -34.52 2.60
C ARG A 139 34.49 -35.93 2.75
N THR A 140 35.74 -36.10 2.36
CA THR A 140 36.58 -37.25 2.72
C THR A 140 36.94 -37.20 4.20
#